data_AF-A0AAN0JT15-F1
#
_entry.id   AF-A0AAN0JT15-F1
#
_cell.length_a   1.000
_cell.length_b   1.000
_cell.length_c   1.000
_cell.angle_alpha   90.00
_cell.angle_beta   90.00
_cell.angle_gamma   90.00
#
_symmetry.space_group_name_H-M   'P 1'
#
loop_
_entity.id
_entity.type
_entity.pdbx_description
1 polymer ?
#
loop_
_entity_poly.entity_id
_entity_poly.type
_entity_poly.pdbx_seq_one_letter_code
_entity_poly.pdbx_strand_id
1 'polypeptide(L)'
;APSVIPIDNSLPAGSVLNESHAPVILKAINSIVNEWETLGLYLGIENKELKLIHSKSFYQIDVSRKDMIVHWLKTGTATRKKLIKALQELGRNDVAAEIKRLPTCKQ
;
A
#
# COMPACT_ATOMS: atom_id res chain seq x y z
N ALA A 1 -20.51 19.79 -31.21
CA ALA A 1 -20.46 18.58 -30.37
C ALA A 1 -19.49 18.87 -29.23
N PRO A 2 -19.90 18.86 -27.95
CA PRO A 2 -18.96 19.10 -26.86
C PRO A 2 -18.27 17.79 -26.49
N SER A 3 -16.95 17.90 -26.38
CA SER A 3 -15.97 16.84 -26.15
C SER A 3 -16.30 15.96 -24.94
N VAL A 4 -16.33 14.65 -25.15
CA VAL A 4 -16.37 13.63 -24.10
C VAL A 4 -15.02 13.67 -23.37
N ILE A 5 -14.97 14.34 -22.23
CA ILE A 5 -13.83 14.27 -21.31
C ILE A 5 -13.80 12.83 -20.78
N PRO A 6 -12.71 12.07 -20.93
CA PRO A 6 -12.57 10.79 -20.26
C PRO A 6 -12.58 11.08 -18.77
N ILE A 7 -13.65 10.68 -18.08
CA ILE A 7 -13.71 10.68 -16.63
C ILE A 7 -12.72 9.60 -16.20
N ASP A 8 -11.48 10.01 -15.99
CA ASP A 8 -10.45 9.18 -15.40
C ASP A 8 -10.89 8.95 -13.95
N ASN A 9 -11.60 7.84 -13.73
CA ASN A 9 -12.08 7.33 -12.42
C ASN A 9 -10.87 6.96 -11.54
N SER A 10 -9.97 7.91 -11.30
CA SER A 10 -8.82 7.76 -10.43
C SER A 10 -9.11 8.52 -9.13
N LEU A 11 -8.89 7.86 -7.99
CA LEU A 11 -9.07 8.50 -6.69
C LEU A 11 -8.07 9.65 -6.64
N PRO A 12 -8.47 10.85 -6.17
CA PRO A 12 -7.50 11.89 -5.90
C PRO A 12 -6.41 11.29 -5.01
N ALA A 13 -5.14 11.54 -5.36
CA ALA A 13 -4.01 10.85 -4.74
C ALA A 13 -3.97 10.98 -3.18
N GLY A 14 -4.69 11.97 -2.63
CA GLY A 14 -4.85 12.21 -1.20
C GLY A 14 -5.93 11.35 -0.50
N SER A 15 -6.65 10.50 -1.21
CA SER A 15 -7.68 9.68 -0.57
C SER A 15 -7.10 8.68 0.43
N VAL A 16 -7.76 8.63 1.58
CA VAL A 16 -7.42 7.72 2.68
C VAL A 16 -7.77 6.29 2.27
N LEU A 17 -6.79 5.41 2.38
CA LEU A 17 -6.96 3.97 2.23
C LEU A 17 -7.37 3.38 3.57
N ASN A 18 -8.32 2.46 3.54
CA ASN A 18 -8.80 1.72 4.72
C ASN A 18 -8.74 0.21 4.47
N GLU A 19 -9.18 -0.59 5.44
CA GLU A 19 -9.08 -2.05 5.39
C GLU A 19 -9.77 -2.70 4.18
N SER A 20 -10.80 -2.08 3.58
CA SER A 20 -11.45 -2.64 2.38
C SER A 20 -10.53 -2.64 1.15
N HIS A 21 -9.49 -1.80 1.16
CA HIS A 21 -8.49 -1.72 0.10
C HIS A 21 -7.36 -2.75 0.29
N ALA A 22 -7.27 -3.42 1.45
CA ALA A 22 -6.18 -4.33 1.77
C ALA A 22 -6.00 -5.46 0.73
N PRO A 23 -7.06 -6.17 0.25
CA PRO A 23 -6.87 -7.25 -0.71
C PRO A 23 -6.22 -6.80 -2.02
N VAL A 24 -6.63 -5.62 -2.52
CA VAL A 24 -6.13 -5.07 -3.78
C VAL A 24 -4.67 -4.59 -3.63
N ILE A 25 -4.35 -3.94 -2.50
CA ILE A 25 -2.99 -3.51 -2.19
C ILE A 25 -2.06 -4.73 -2.04
N LEU A 26 -2.48 -5.74 -1.27
CA LEU A 26 -1.71 -6.97 -1.05
C LEU A 26 -1.43 -7.72 -2.35
N LYS A 27 -2.40 -7.74 -3.28
CA LYS A 27 -2.21 -8.31 -4.61
C LYS A 27 -1.14 -7.55 -5.40
N ALA A 28 -1.19 -6.22 -5.43
CA ALA A 28 -0.22 -5.41 -6.15
C ALA A 28 1.19 -5.53 -5.56
N ILE A 29 1.33 -5.54 -4.23
CA ILE A 29 2.64 -5.69 -3.57
C ILE A 29 3.10 -7.14 -3.42
N ASN A 30 2.48 -8.11 -4.10
CA ASN A 30 2.79 -9.53 -3.89
C ASN A 30 4.25 -9.89 -4.23
N SER A 31 4.91 -9.11 -5.07
CA SER A 31 6.33 -9.27 -5.41
C SER A 31 7.28 -8.57 -4.44
N ILE A 32 6.77 -7.87 -3.42
CA ILE A 32 7.54 -7.35 -2.28
C ILE A 32 7.58 -8.47 -1.25
N VAL A 33 8.74 -9.10 -1.08
CA VAL A 33 8.91 -10.24 -0.17
C VAL A 33 9.95 -9.89 0.87
N ASN A 34 11.23 -9.82 0.50
CA ASN A 34 12.30 -9.55 1.46
C ASN A 34 12.36 -8.08 1.88
N GLU A 35 11.78 -7.19 1.08
CA GLU A 35 11.84 -5.74 1.27
C GLU A 35 10.67 -5.20 2.08
N TRP A 36 9.80 -6.06 2.62
CA TRP A 36 8.57 -5.66 3.30
C TRP A 36 8.83 -4.77 4.53
N GLU A 37 9.90 -5.03 5.30
CA GLU A 37 10.27 -4.19 6.45
C GLU A 37 10.69 -2.79 5.99
N THR A 38 11.51 -2.72 4.95
CA THR A 38 11.95 -1.45 4.36
C THR A 38 10.76 -0.66 3.80
N LEU A 39 9.82 -1.34 3.15
CA LEU A 39 8.56 -0.75 2.72
C LEU A 39 7.79 -0.18 3.93
N GLY A 40 7.66 -0.95 5.01
CA GLY A 40 7.02 -0.51 6.25
C GLY A 40 7.63 0.77 6.83
N LEU A 41 8.96 0.88 6.82
CA LEU A 41 9.67 2.09 7.25
C LEU A 41 9.32 3.30 6.37
N TYR A 42 9.32 3.14 5.04
CA TYR A 42 8.91 4.22 4.13
C TYR A 42 7.44 4.60 4.23
N LEU A 43 6.58 3.66 4.65
CA LEU A 43 5.18 3.91 4.97
C LEU A 43 4.98 4.68 6.30
N GLY A 44 6.07 4.85 7.08
CA GLY A 44 6.09 5.58 8.35
C GLY A 44 5.78 4.70 9.56
N ILE A 45 5.86 3.37 9.42
CA ILE A 45 5.70 2.45 10.56
C ILE A 45 7.02 2.43 11.33
N GLU A 46 6.95 2.55 12.65
CA GLU A 46 8.14 2.51 13.49
C GLU A 46 8.82 1.13 13.42
N ASN A 47 10.16 1.11 13.43
CA ASN A 47 10.94 -0.13 13.41
C ASN A 47 10.56 -1.10 14.54
N LYS A 48 10.18 -0.58 15.73
CA LYS A 48 9.74 -1.39 16.86
C LYS A 48 8.43 -2.15 16.54
N GLU A 49 7.51 -1.51 15.83
CA GLU A 49 6.23 -2.11 15.41
C GLU A 49 6.46 -3.15 14.32
N LEU A 50 7.37 -2.90 13.37
CA LEU A 50 7.74 -3.88 12.35
C LEU A 50 8.34 -5.15 12.97
N LYS A 51 9.25 -5.00 13.93
CA LYS A 51 9.81 -6.15 14.68
C LYS A 51 8.73 -6.90 15.47
N LEU A 52 7.78 -6.19 16.04
CA LEU A 52 6.64 -6.80 16.75
C LEU A 52 5.71 -7.56 15.80
N ILE A 53 5.47 -7.02 14.60
CA ILE A 53 4.71 -7.71 13.56
C ILE A 53 5.45 -8.99 13.15
N HIS A 54 6.74 -8.87 12.82
CA HIS A 54 7.55 -10.01 12.38
C HIS A 54 7.59 -11.14 13.43
N SER A 55 7.72 -10.79 14.72
CA SER A 55 7.73 -11.78 15.81
C SER A 55 6.36 -12.42 16.03
N LYS A 56 5.26 -11.64 15.98
CA LYS A 56 3.88 -12.16 16.11
C LYS A 56 3.48 -13.08 14.96
N SER A 57 4.02 -12.84 13.77
CA SER A 57 3.81 -13.67 12.59
C SER A 57 4.70 -14.92 12.56
N PHE A 58 5.41 -15.24 13.66
CA PHE A 58 6.37 -16.36 13.75
C PHE A 58 7.40 -16.34 12.61
N TYR A 59 7.86 -15.15 12.21
CA TYR A 59 8.82 -14.97 11.12
C TYR A 59 8.34 -15.45 9.74
N GLN A 60 7.03 -15.66 9.56
CA GLN A 60 6.45 -15.93 8.25
C GLN A 60 6.33 -14.62 7.46
N ILE A 61 7.10 -14.49 6.38
CA ILE A 61 7.18 -13.26 5.59
C ILE A 61 5.82 -12.86 5.01
N ASP A 62 5.06 -13.82 4.47
CA ASP A 62 3.75 -13.55 3.89
C ASP A 62 2.75 -13.01 4.91
N VAL A 63 2.77 -13.57 6.12
CA VAL A 63 1.92 -13.13 7.24
C VAL A 63 2.37 -11.76 7.73
N SER A 64 3.69 -11.56 7.90
CA SER A 64 4.27 -10.29 8.35
C SER A 64 3.95 -9.13 7.40
N ARG A 65 4.09 -9.37 6.09
CA ARG A 65 3.73 -8.42 5.03
C ARG A 65 2.26 -8.05 5.08
N LYS A 66 1.38 -9.06 5.24
CA LYS A 66 -0.06 -8.85 5.36
C LYS A 66 -0.38 -8.00 6.58
N ASP A 67 0.16 -8.36 7.74
CA ASP A 67 -0.07 -7.68 9.00
C ASP A 67 0.49 -6.25 8.99
N MET A 68 1.61 -6.01 8.32
CA MET A 68 2.19 -4.69 8.09
C MET A 68 1.26 -3.76 7.30
N ILE A 69 0.66 -4.24 6.21
CA ILE A 69 -0.31 -3.44 5.44
C ILE A 69 -1.57 -3.18 6.24
N VAL A 70 -2.10 -4.20 6.94
CA VAL A 70 -3.29 -4.04 7.78
C VAL A 70 -3.02 -3.04 8.91
N HIS A 71 -1.86 -3.14 9.58
CA HIS A 71 -1.44 -2.19 10.61
C HIS A 71 -1.38 -0.77 10.05
N TRP A 72 -0.73 -0.58 8.90
CA TRP A 72 -0.62 0.72 8.25
C TRP A 72 -1.99 1.33 7.91
N LEU A 73 -2.91 0.54 7.34
CA LEU A 73 -4.26 0.99 7.02
C LEU A 73 -5.07 1.38 8.26
N LYS A 74 -4.89 0.66 9.37
CA LYS A 74 -5.57 0.94 10.65
C LYS A 74 -5.12 2.24 11.31
N THR A 75 -3.98 2.81 10.93
CA THR A 75 -3.56 4.12 11.44
C THR A 75 -4.50 5.27 11.02
N GLY A 76 -5.35 5.05 10.01
CA GLY A 76 -6.23 6.09 9.46
C GLY A 76 -5.51 7.19 8.68
N THR A 77 -4.17 7.13 8.57
CA THR A 77 -3.35 8.10 7.83
C THR A 77 -2.77 7.54 6.54
N ALA A 78 -3.12 6.29 6.21
CA ALA A 78 -2.72 5.61 5.00
C ALA A 78 -3.36 6.29 3.78
N THR A 79 -2.55 6.67 2.79
CA THR A 79 -3.05 7.27 1.55
C THR A 79 -2.39 6.62 0.35
N ARG A 80 -3.09 6.63 -0.79
CA ARG A 80 -2.54 6.11 -2.05
C ARG A 80 -1.23 6.81 -2.42
N LYS A 81 -1.14 8.12 -2.24
CA LYS A 81 0.09 8.89 -2.46
C LYS A 81 1.26 8.42 -1.59
N LYS A 82 1.03 8.13 -0.31
CA LYS A 82 2.07 7.60 0.59
C LYS A 82 2.56 6.23 0.14
N LEU A 83 1.65 5.33 -0.25
CA LEU A 83 2.01 4.01 -0.77
C LEU A 83 2.84 4.12 -2.06
N ILE A 84 2.40 4.94 -3.01
CA ILE A 84 3.12 5.18 -4.27
C ILE A 84 4.52 5.71 -3.97
N LYS A 85 4.63 6.73 -3.12
CA LYS A 85 5.94 7.30 -2.75
C LYS A 85 6.84 6.25 -2.12
N ALA A 86 6.34 5.50 -1.14
CA ALA A 86 7.11 4.46 -0.46
C ALA A 86 7.63 3.38 -1.43
N LEU A 87 6.82 2.96 -2.40
CA LEU A 87 7.23 2.03 -3.44
C LEU A 87 8.29 2.61 -4.39
N GLN A 88 8.22 3.91 -4.70
CA GLN A 88 9.24 4.59 -5.51
C GLN A 88 10.57 4.72 -4.78
N GLU A 89 10.55 5.05 -3.49
CA GLU A 89 11.76 5.10 -2.63
C GLU A 89 12.39 3.70 -2.50
N LEU A 90 11.56 2.64 -2.52
CA LEU A 90 12.01 1.24 -2.56
C LEU A 90 12.56 0.80 -3.93
N GLY A 91 12.49 1.67 -4.96
CA GLY A 91 12.87 1.34 -6.33
C GLY A 91 11.84 0.50 -7.11
N ARG A 92 10.70 0.17 -6.49
CA ARG A 92 9.61 -0.67 -7.05
C ARG A 92 8.62 0.17 -7.85
N ASN A 93 9.15 0.88 -8.85
CA ASN A 93 8.38 1.71 -9.76
C ASN A 93 7.36 0.90 -10.59
N ASP A 94 7.66 -0.38 -10.83
CA ASP A 94 6.76 -1.37 -11.44
C ASP A 94 5.47 -1.50 -10.64
N VAL A 95 5.59 -1.74 -9.33
CA VAL A 95 4.44 -1.88 -8.41
C VAL A 95 3.74 -0.54 -8.19
N ALA A 96 4.51 0.55 -8.09
CA ALA A 96 3.94 1.90 -7.95
C ALA A 96 3.04 2.26 -9.15
N ALA A 97 3.39 1.82 -10.36
CA ALA A 97 2.57 2.00 -11.56
C ALA A 97 1.28 1.17 -11.50
N GLU A 98 1.32 -0.05 -10.96
CA GLU A 98 0.12 -0.87 -10.74
C GLU A 98 -0.83 -0.21 -9.73
N ILE A 99 -0.30 0.29 -8.60
CA ILE A 99 -1.08 1.03 -7.59
C ILE A 99 -1.75 2.28 -8.16
N LYS A 100 -1.06 3.02 -9.05
CA LYS A 100 -1.64 4.20 -9.73
C LYS A 100 -2.86 3.84 -10.56
N ARG A 101 -2.86 2.67 -11.20
CA ARG A 101 -3.92 2.18 -12.08
C ARG A 101 -5.08 1.51 -11.34
N LEU A 102 -5.00 1.36 -10.02
CA LEU A 102 -6.07 0.71 -9.27
C LEU A 102 -7.38 1.51 -9.37
N PRO A 103 -8.47 0.88 -9.84
CA PRO A 103 -9.77 1.53 -9.93
C PRO A 103 -10.23 1.95 -8.54
N THR A 104 -10.98 3.04 -8.47
CA THR A 104 -11.58 3.50 -7.22
C THR A 104 -12.69 2.54 -6.80
N CYS A 105 -12.62 2.02 -5.57
CA CYS A 105 -13.82 1.41 -4.98
C CYS A 105 -14.93 2.48 -4.98
N LYS A 106 -16.08 2.18 -5.58
CA LYS A 106 -17.29 2.96 -5.36
C LYS A 106 -17.57 2.92 -3.86
N GLN A 107 -17.58 4.08 -3.21
CA GLN A 107 -18.05 4.23 -1.83
C GLN A 107 -19.51 3.82 -1.73
#